data_AF-A0A7V3S9W8-F1
#
_entry.id   AF-A0A7V3S9W8-F1
#
_cell.length_a   1.000
_cell.length_b   1.000
_cell.length_c   1.000
_cell.angle_alpha   90.00
_cell.angle_beta   90.00
_cell.angle_gamma   90.00
#
_symmetry.space_group_name_H-M   'P 1'
#
loop_
_entity.id
_entity.type
_entity.pdbx_description
1 polymer ?
#
loop_
_entity_poly.entity_id
_entity_poly.type
_entity_poly.pdbx_seq_one_letter_code
_entity_poly.pdbx_strand_id
1 'polypeptide(L)'
;MRGLHFPQSFMKVFAVCRGRAGSSGACAGISLIEVLVAVALISIVGVAIFGGLSTANVSTIIAEERSIGQDLAETQMEFIRTQTYDGSPPIEYALIESSTIPEGYSVEVDAVPLDYENDGDSDDDGIQKITVTVKHHSKTVTTLEAYKVRR
;
A
#
# COMPACT_ATOMS: atom_id res chain seq x y z
N MET A 1 2.11 16.67 50.59
CA MET A 1 2.70 16.44 49.24
C MET A 1 3.48 15.13 49.29
N ARG A 2 2.87 14.03 48.84
CA ARG A 2 3.50 12.70 48.78
C ARG A 2 3.87 12.44 47.32
N GLY A 3 5.17 12.51 47.03
CA GLY A 3 5.72 12.25 45.71
C GLY A 3 5.72 10.76 45.38
N LEU A 4 5.33 10.45 44.14
CA LEU A 4 5.30 9.12 43.57
C LEU A 4 6.74 8.61 43.38
N HIS A 5 6.98 7.40 43.88
CA HIS A 5 8.24 6.68 43.79
C HIS A 5 8.22 5.82 42.52
N PHE A 6 9.00 6.20 41.51
CA PHE A 6 9.25 5.39 40.30
C PHE A 6 10.42 4.43 40.57
N PRO A 7 10.27 3.11 40.44
CA PRO A 7 11.40 2.19 40.53
C PRO A 7 12.27 2.27 39.27
N GLN A 8 13.51 2.71 39.48
CA GLN A 8 14.63 2.71 38.52
C GLN A 8 15.06 1.27 38.22
N SER A 9 14.36 0.58 37.32
CA SER A 9 14.71 -0.79 36.92
C SER A 9 14.87 -0.93 35.41
N PHE A 10 15.61 -0.05 34.75
CA PHE A 10 15.99 -0.24 33.33
C PHE A 10 17.21 0.60 32.96
N MET A 11 18.39 0.30 33.54
CA MET A 11 19.67 0.75 32.96
C MET A 11 20.83 -0.05 33.56
N LYS A 12 21.02 -1.29 33.10
CA LYS A 12 22.27 -2.04 33.27
C LYS A 12 22.67 -2.67 31.94
N VAL A 13 22.77 -1.84 30.91
CA VAL A 13 23.50 -2.18 29.69
C VAL A 13 24.74 -1.28 29.73
N PHE A 14 25.91 -1.90 29.79
CA PHE A 14 27.23 -1.31 30.05
C PHE A 14 27.52 -0.87 31.50
N ALA A 15 27.89 -1.84 32.34
CA ALA A 15 28.64 -1.58 33.56
C ALA A 15 30.08 -1.15 33.21
N VAL A 16 30.32 0.15 33.10
CA VAL A 16 31.67 0.73 33.20
C VAL A 16 32.03 0.78 34.69
N CYS A 17 33.02 -0.01 35.11
CA CYS A 17 33.48 -0.03 36.51
C CYS A 17 34.04 1.34 36.93
N ARG A 18 33.34 2.00 37.85
CA ARG A 18 33.83 3.13 38.65
C ARG A 18 34.60 2.54 39.85
N GLY A 19 35.93 2.45 39.74
CA GLY A 19 36.80 1.72 40.67
C GLY A 19 36.90 2.34 42.07
N ARG A 20 36.76 1.49 43.10
CA ARG A 20 37.17 1.75 44.49
C ARG A 20 38.15 0.65 44.89
N ALA A 21 39.28 1.08 45.45
CA ALA A 21 40.54 0.34 45.60
C ALA A 21 40.44 -0.99 46.36
N GLY A 22 41.21 -2.00 45.90
CA GLY A 22 41.57 -3.14 46.76
C GLY A 22 41.63 -4.55 46.16
N SER A 23 42.02 -4.77 44.90
CA SER A 23 42.66 -6.04 44.50
C SER A 23 43.49 -5.86 43.22
N SER A 24 44.73 -6.32 43.26
CA SER A 24 45.76 -6.14 42.25
C SER A 24 45.51 -7.01 41.01
N GLY A 25 45.41 -6.40 39.82
CA GLY A 25 45.59 -7.11 38.54
C GLY A 25 44.57 -6.77 37.43
N ALA A 26 44.88 -5.73 36.65
CA ALA A 26 44.36 -5.37 35.33
C ALA A 26 42.85 -5.06 35.19
N CYS A 27 42.55 -3.77 35.00
CA CYS A 27 41.48 -3.40 34.07
C CYS A 27 41.85 -3.99 32.70
N ALA A 28 41.37 -5.19 32.39
CA ALA A 28 41.58 -5.79 31.08
C ALA A 28 40.85 -4.90 30.06
N GLY A 29 41.61 -4.25 29.19
CA GLY A 29 41.06 -3.55 28.04
C GLY A 29 40.21 -4.50 27.21
N ILE A 30 39.28 -3.93 26.44
CA ILE A 30 38.42 -4.67 25.51
C ILE A 30 39.31 -5.58 24.65
N SER A 31 39.07 -6.89 24.68
CA SER A 31 39.86 -7.83 23.88
C SER A 31 39.41 -7.79 22.43
N LEU A 32 40.35 -7.81 21.48
CA LEU A 32 40.06 -7.74 20.05
C LEU A 32 39.14 -8.88 19.58
N ILE A 33 39.27 -10.08 20.18
CA ILE A 33 38.41 -11.23 19.86
C ILE A 33 36.95 -11.02 20.28
N GLU A 34 36.72 -10.32 21.39
CA GLU A 34 35.38 -10.06 21.90
C GLU A 34 34.61 -9.12 20.95
N VAL A 35 35.28 -8.07 20.49
CA VAL A 35 34.71 -7.14 19.50
C VAL A 35 34.41 -7.86 18.19
N LEU A 36 35.30 -8.75 17.73
CA LEU A 36 35.08 -9.54 16.51
C LEU A 36 33.86 -10.45 16.61
N VAL A 37 33.69 -11.14 17.74
CA VAL A 37 32.52 -11.99 17.98
C VAL A 37 31.24 -11.15 18.06
N ALA A 38 31.28 -10.01 18.75
CA ALA A 38 30.13 -9.12 18.85
C ALA A 38 29.69 -8.59 17.47
N VAL A 39 30.64 -8.13 16.65
CA VAL A 39 30.36 -7.66 15.28
C VAL A 39 29.83 -8.79 14.40
N ALA A 40 30.36 -10.01 14.53
CA ALA A 40 29.87 -11.18 13.80
C ALA A 40 28.41 -11.53 14.15
N LEU A 41 28.00 -11.38 15.41
CA LEU A 41 26.61 -11.63 15.81
C LEU A 41 25.66 -10.52 15.33
N ILE A 42 26.10 -9.26 15.40
CA ILE A 42 25.30 -8.13 14.93
C ILE A 42 25.06 -8.21 13.43
N SER A 43 26.05 -8.63 12.64
CA SER A 43 25.88 -8.74 11.19
C SER A 43 24.87 -9.83 10.81
N ILE A 44 24.89 -10.98 11.48
CA ILE A 44 23.91 -12.07 11.23
C ILE A 44 22.48 -11.59 11.51
N VAL A 45 22.26 -10.95 12.67
CA VAL A 45 20.93 -10.44 13.02
C VAL A 45 20.53 -9.27 12.10
N GLY A 46 21.49 -8.40 11.76
CA GLY A 46 21.28 -7.25 10.89
C GLY A 46 20.77 -7.67 9.51
N VAL A 47 21.37 -8.68 8.89
CA VAL A 47 20.95 -9.17 7.56
C VAL A 47 19.49 -9.65 7.58
N ALA A 48 19.07 -10.35 8.63
CA ALA A 48 17.69 -10.80 8.75
C ALA A 48 16.69 -9.62 8.85
N ILE A 49 17.03 -8.60 9.64
CA ILE A 49 16.19 -7.41 9.80
C ILE A 49 16.12 -6.60 8.49
N PHE A 50 17.26 -6.37 7.84
CA PHE A 50 17.31 -5.63 6.58
C PHE A 50 16.57 -6.36 5.45
N GLY A 51 16.67 -7.70 5.39
CA GLY A 51 15.90 -8.51 4.44
C GLY A 51 14.39 -8.39 4.69
N GLY A 52 13.96 -8.42 5.95
CA GLY A 52 12.57 -8.19 6.33
C GLY A 52 12.07 -6.80 5.93
N LEU A 53 12.85 -5.75 6.22
CA LEU A 53 12.48 -4.38 5.87
C LEU A 53 12.40 -4.15 4.36
N SER A 54 13.34 -4.71 3.60
CA SER A 54 13.31 -4.62 2.14
C SER A 54 12.04 -5.24 1.56
N THR A 55 11.62 -6.38 2.09
CA THR A 55 10.39 -7.05 1.65
C THR A 55 9.15 -6.27 2.06
N ALA A 56 9.12 -5.75 3.29
CA ALA A 56 8.02 -4.93 3.78
C ALA A 56 7.82 -3.67 2.91
N ASN A 57 8.90 -2.98 2.54
CA ASN A 57 8.83 -1.79 1.68
C ASN A 57 8.19 -2.09 0.33
N VAL A 58 8.60 -3.17 -0.33
CA VAL A 58 8.00 -3.57 -1.62
C VAL A 58 6.52 -3.92 -1.47
N SER A 59 6.16 -4.62 -0.38
CA SER A 59 4.78 -4.93 -0.08
C SER A 59 3.92 -3.67 0.12
N THR A 60 4.45 -2.65 0.79
CA THR A 60 3.74 -1.38 1.00
C THR A 60 3.51 -0.66 -0.32
N ILE A 61 4.52 -0.57 -1.20
CA ILE A 61 4.38 0.07 -2.51
C ILE A 61 3.26 -0.60 -3.33
N ILE A 62 3.24 -1.93 -3.37
CA ILE A 62 2.19 -2.68 -4.11
C ILE A 62 0.81 -2.44 -3.49
N ALA A 63 0.72 -2.36 -2.16
CA ALA A 63 -0.54 -2.08 -1.48
C ALA A 63 -1.06 -0.66 -1.76
N GLU A 64 -0.16 0.33 -1.78
CA GLU A 64 -0.48 1.71 -2.15
C GLU A 64 -0.98 1.81 -3.60
N GLU A 65 -0.28 1.18 -4.56
CA GLU A 65 -0.73 1.15 -5.97
C GLU A 65 -2.16 0.59 -6.09
N ARG A 66 -2.45 -0.51 -5.40
CA ARG A 66 -3.79 -1.12 -5.40
C ARG A 66 -4.84 -0.21 -4.76
N SER A 67 -4.51 0.43 -3.65
CA SER A 67 -5.44 1.33 -2.95
C SER A 67 -5.79 2.53 -3.82
N ILE A 68 -4.79 3.15 -4.47
CA ILE A 68 -5.00 4.27 -5.40
C ILE A 68 -5.82 3.81 -6.61
N GLY A 69 -5.47 2.65 -7.18
CA GLY A 69 -6.19 2.09 -8.32
C GLY A 69 -7.66 1.80 -8.01
N GLN A 70 -7.96 1.31 -6.81
CA GLN A 70 -9.33 1.06 -6.36
C GLN A 70 -10.10 2.35 -6.11
N ASP A 71 -9.52 3.31 -5.38
CA ASP A 71 -10.14 4.61 -5.10
C ASP A 71 -10.49 5.37 -6.39
N LEU A 72 -9.57 5.33 -7.37
CA LEU A 72 -9.80 5.97 -8.67
C LEU A 72 -10.90 5.28 -9.47
N ALA A 73 -10.93 3.93 -9.45
CA ALA A 73 -11.97 3.16 -10.13
C ALA A 73 -13.34 3.40 -9.48
N GLU A 74 -13.40 3.44 -8.15
CA GLU A 74 -14.63 3.73 -7.40
C GLU A 74 -15.12 5.16 -7.67
N THR A 75 -14.22 6.13 -7.68
CA THR A 75 -14.54 7.53 -8.00
C THR A 75 -15.08 7.67 -9.43
N GLN A 76 -14.43 7.03 -10.41
CA GLN A 76 -14.93 7.02 -11.79
C GLN A 76 -16.30 6.33 -11.87
N MET A 77 -16.49 5.20 -11.18
CA MET A 77 -17.77 4.50 -11.13
C MET A 77 -18.88 5.37 -10.52
N GLU A 78 -18.59 6.09 -9.45
CA GLU A 78 -19.52 7.05 -8.85
C GLU A 78 -19.85 8.18 -9.82
N PHE A 79 -18.84 8.73 -10.52
CA PHE A 79 -19.06 9.75 -11.53
C PHE A 79 -19.98 9.26 -12.66
N ILE A 80 -19.77 8.05 -13.18
CA ILE A 80 -20.64 7.43 -14.19
C ILE A 80 -22.07 7.26 -13.68
N ARG A 81 -22.29 6.95 -12.40
CA ARG A 81 -23.64 6.84 -11.84
C ARG A 81 -24.41 8.16 -11.88
N THR A 82 -23.73 9.30 -11.74
CA THR A 82 -24.35 10.63 -11.80
C THR A 82 -24.73 11.08 -13.21
N GLN A 83 -24.08 10.52 -14.24
CA GLN A 83 -24.34 10.85 -15.64
C GLN A 83 -25.70 10.27 -16.10
N THR A 84 -26.31 10.90 -17.11
CA THR A 84 -27.53 10.36 -17.72
C THR A 84 -27.22 9.03 -18.40
N TYR A 85 -28.21 8.14 -18.46
CA TYR A 85 -28.11 6.90 -19.20
C TYR A 85 -28.00 7.18 -20.71
N ASP A 86 -26.99 6.63 -21.38
CA ASP A 86 -26.80 6.78 -22.83
C ASP A 86 -27.04 5.46 -23.57
N GLY A 87 -28.22 5.32 -24.19
CA GLY A 87 -28.57 4.13 -24.96
C GLY A 87 -28.17 4.19 -26.44
N SER A 88 -27.46 5.24 -26.89
CA SER A 88 -27.11 5.42 -28.31
C SER A 88 -25.68 4.94 -28.58
N PRO A 89 -25.47 3.84 -29.31
CA PRO A 89 -24.12 3.40 -29.65
C PRO A 89 -23.42 4.41 -30.58
N PRO A 90 -22.12 4.73 -30.36
CA PRO A 90 -21.26 4.21 -29.31
C PRO A 90 -21.59 4.79 -27.93
N ILE A 91 -21.69 3.91 -26.93
CA ILE A 91 -21.98 4.30 -25.54
C ILE A 91 -20.71 4.89 -24.95
N GLU A 92 -20.73 6.19 -24.64
CA GLU A 92 -19.58 6.88 -24.07
C GLU A 92 -19.95 7.61 -22.78
N TYR A 93 -19.17 7.38 -21.73
CA TYR A 93 -19.28 8.10 -20.47
C TYR A 93 -18.09 9.03 -20.28
N ALA A 94 -18.36 10.22 -19.74
CA ALA A 94 -17.31 11.17 -19.41
C ALA A 94 -16.37 10.60 -18.34
N LEU A 95 -15.08 10.85 -18.50
CA LEU A 95 -14.05 10.56 -17.51
C LEU A 95 -13.99 11.67 -16.47
N ILE A 96 -13.53 11.31 -15.26
CA ILE A 96 -13.13 12.29 -14.25
C ILE A 96 -12.02 13.22 -14.78
N GLU A 97 -11.97 14.42 -14.23
CA GLU A 97 -11.00 15.45 -14.61
C GLU A 97 -9.56 14.93 -14.52
N SER A 98 -8.74 15.12 -15.55
CA SER A 98 -7.34 14.67 -15.55
C SER A 98 -6.50 15.25 -14.42
N SER A 99 -6.94 16.36 -13.82
CA SER A 99 -6.26 17.00 -12.68
C SER A 99 -6.41 16.23 -11.36
N THR A 100 -7.40 15.36 -11.22
CA THR A 100 -7.60 14.51 -10.03
C THR A 100 -6.87 13.18 -10.14
N ILE A 101 -6.45 12.81 -11.35
CA ILE A 101 -5.70 11.58 -11.63
C ILE A 101 -4.22 11.80 -11.29
N PRO A 102 -3.64 11.00 -10.37
CA PRO A 102 -2.22 11.09 -10.07
C PRO A 102 -1.34 10.77 -11.29
N GLU A 103 -0.15 11.36 -11.35
CA GLU A 103 0.79 11.11 -12.46
C GLU A 103 1.09 9.61 -12.63
N GLY A 104 1.15 9.16 -13.89
CA GLY A 104 1.40 7.77 -14.24
C GLY A 104 0.16 6.86 -14.21
N TYR A 105 -0.96 7.34 -13.68
CA TYR A 105 -2.24 6.62 -13.71
C TYR A 105 -3.09 7.02 -14.92
N SER A 106 -3.90 6.08 -15.40
CA SER A 106 -4.91 6.33 -16.42
C SER A 106 -6.17 5.50 -16.15
N VAL A 107 -7.32 6.04 -16.53
CA VAL A 107 -8.62 5.39 -16.38
C VAL A 107 -9.19 5.15 -17.77
N GLU A 108 -9.65 3.93 -18.00
CA GLU A 108 -10.35 3.52 -19.22
C GLU A 108 -11.74 3.03 -18.83
N VAL A 109 -12.74 3.42 -19.62
CA VAL A 109 -14.13 3.02 -19.41
C VAL A 109 -14.61 2.33 -20.68
N ASP A 110 -15.17 1.15 -20.50
CA ASP A 110 -15.82 0.38 -21.56
C ASP A 110 -17.27 0.13 -21.14
N ALA A 111 -18.21 0.47 -22.00
CA ALA A 111 -19.64 0.35 -21.75
C ALA A 111 -20.30 -0.43 -22.88
N VAL A 112 -20.95 -1.52 -22.53
CA VAL A 112 -21.66 -2.39 -23.47
C VAL A 112 -23.11 -2.58 -23.03
N PRO A 113 -24.08 -2.55 -23.96
CA PRO A 113 -25.45 -2.93 -23.64
C PRO A 113 -25.47 -4.41 -23.22
N LEU A 114 -26.39 -4.75 -22.32
CA LEU A 114 -26.64 -6.14 -21.96
C LEU A 114 -27.93 -6.60 -22.60
N ASP A 115 -27.81 -7.60 -23.46
CA ASP A 115 -28.93 -8.34 -24.04
C ASP A 115 -29.42 -9.39 -23.02
N TYR A 116 -30.42 -9.02 -22.22
CA TYR A 116 -31.03 -9.91 -21.22
C TYR A 116 -32.12 -10.79 -21.86
N GLU A 117 -32.86 -10.23 -22.82
CA GLU A 117 -33.94 -10.93 -23.51
C GLU A 117 -33.43 -11.90 -24.60
N ASN A 118 -32.13 -11.82 -24.93
CA ASN A 118 -31.41 -12.63 -25.92
C ASN A 118 -32.01 -12.48 -27.33
N ASP A 119 -32.36 -11.25 -27.70
CA ASP A 119 -32.94 -10.88 -28.99
C ASP A 119 -31.96 -10.10 -29.90
N GLY A 120 -30.75 -9.83 -29.41
CA GLY A 120 -29.61 -9.31 -30.14
C GLY A 120 -29.13 -7.94 -29.64
N ASP A 121 -27.84 -7.63 -29.82
CA ASP A 121 -27.19 -6.41 -29.31
C ASP A 121 -27.62 -5.09 -29.99
N SER A 122 -28.59 -5.15 -30.90
CA SER A 122 -29.08 -4.00 -31.68
C SER A 122 -30.10 -3.15 -30.92
N ASP A 123 -30.80 -3.74 -29.95
CA ASP A 123 -31.78 -3.06 -29.13
C ASP A 123 -31.26 -2.91 -27.70
N ASP A 124 -31.50 -1.73 -27.11
CA ASP A 124 -31.09 -1.43 -25.75
C ASP A 124 -32.19 -1.83 -24.75
N ASP A 125 -31.94 -2.92 -24.02
CA ASP A 125 -32.78 -3.43 -22.92
C ASP A 125 -32.83 -2.49 -21.70
N GLY A 126 -32.14 -1.35 -21.76
CA GLY A 126 -32.07 -0.37 -20.69
C GLY A 126 -31.12 -0.79 -19.58
N ILE A 127 -30.23 -1.75 -19.83
CA ILE A 127 -29.18 -2.18 -18.89
C ILE A 127 -27.84 -2.21 -19.62
N GLN A 128 -26.82 -1.64 -19.00
CA GLN A 128 -25.46 -1.60 -19.54
C GLN A 128 -24.48 -2.15 -18.52
N LYS A 129 -23.52 -2.95 -18.99
CA LYS A 129 -22.32 -3.31 -18.22
C LYS A 129 -21.27 -2.23 -18.44
N ILE A 130 -20.83 -1.64 -17.33
CA ILE A 130 -19.75 -0.66 -17.29
C ILE A 130 -18.52 -1.34 -16.70
N THR A 131 -17.42 -1.31 -17.43
CA THR A 131 -16.12 -1.83 -17.01
C THR A 131 -15.15 -0.67 -16.90
N VAL A 132 -14.70 -0.37 -15.68
CA VAL A 132 -13.67 0.65 -15.42
C VAL A 132 -12.35 -0.04 -15.18
N THR A 133 -11.35 0.28 -15.99
CA THR A 133 -9.99 -0.25 -15.88
C THR A 133 -9.02 0.86 -15.52
N VAL A 134 -8.30 0.69 -14.41
CA VAL A 134 -7.26 1.61 -13.97
C VAL A 134 -5.89 1.01 -14.23
N LYS A 135 -5.03 1.80 -14.88
CA LYS A 135 -3.66 1.41 -15.22
C LYS A 135 -2.66 2.34 -14.54
N HIS A 136 -1.51 1.79 -14.16
CA HIS A 136 -0.32 2.53 -13.73
C HIS A 136 0.81 2.19 -14.70
N HIS A 137 1.37 3.18 -15.40
CA HIS A 137 2.39 2.99 -16.44
C HIS A 137 2.03 1.90 -17.48
N SER A 138 0.79 1.90 -17.98
CA SER A 138 0.23 0.91 -18.93
C SER A 138 0.00 -0.50 -18.37
N LYS A 139 0.29 -0.75 -17.09
CA LYS A 139 -0.04 -2.01 -16.42
C LYS A 139 -1.38 -1.88 -15.71
N THR A 140 -2.30 -2.83 -15.96
CA THR A 140 -3.57 -2.88 -15.24
C THR A 140 -3.33 -3.14 -13.75
N VAL A 141 -3.86 -2.23 -12.93
CA VAL A 141 -3.81 -2.32 -11.47
C VAL A 141 -5.11 -2.93 -10.94
N THR A 142 -6.24 -2.37 -11.38
CA THR A 142 -7.58 -2.74 -10.93
C THR A 142 -8.57 -2.65 -12.08
N THR A 143 -9.56 -3.55 -12.08
CA THR A 143 -10.73 -3.50 -12.95
C THR A 143 -11.97 -3.63 -12.07
N LEU A 144 -12.94 -2.73 -12.24
CA LEU A 144 -14.24 -2.79 -11.60
C LEU A 144 -15.33 -2.93 -12.66
N GLU A 145 -16.29 -3.81 -12.39
CA GLU A 145 -17.47 -3.98 -13.22
C GLU A 145 -18.70 -3.50 -12.43
N ALA A 146 -19.60 -2.81 -13.09
CA ALA A 146 -20.90 -2.48 -12.53
C ALA A 146 -21.97 -2.39 -13.61
N TYR A 147 -23.20 -2.19 -13.17
CA TYR A 147 -24.37 -2.14 -14.04
C TYR A 147 -25.06 -0.79 -13.88
N LYS A 148 -25.45 -0.19 -15.01
CA LYS A 148 -26.28 1.01 -15.06
C LYS A 148 -27.61 0.66 -15.73
N VAL A 149 -28.70 1.10 -15.11
CA VAL A 149 -30.07 0.85 -15.58
C VAL A 149 -30.70 2.17 -15.99
N ARG A 150 -31.44 2.17 -17.10
CA ARG A 150 -32.27 3.29 -17.57
C ARG A 150 -33.41 3.50 -16.56
N ARG A 151 -33.34 4.58 -15.79
CA ARG A 151 -34.34 4.99 -14.81
C ARG A 151 -35.11 6.22 -15.26
#